data_AF-A0A1Y3N3C4-F1
#
_entry.id   AF-A0A1Y3N3C4-F1
#
_cell.length_a   1.000
_cell.length_b   1.000
_cell.length_c   1.000
_cell.angle_alpha   90.00
_cell.angle_beta   90.00
_cell.angle_gamma   90.00
#
_symmetry.space_group_name_H-M   'P 1'
#
loop_
_entity.id
_entity.type
_entity.pdbx_description
1 polymer ?
#
loop_
_entity_poly.entity_id
_entity_poly.type
_entity_poly.pdbx_seq_one_letter_code
_entity_poly.pdbx_strand_id
1 'polypeptide(L)'
;MKILNGLLFNIIFSLLLSIKKSLAKEFNIKYNDDTFKNLKTLLNQNQNDDELILRFVDKYYIISYENLNVAIGIEVSQNITFIGENKETIFDFNNRRTGYNFSFKDNNKGYSVKFENIIFKNYFDNSVGLFRISSFSNNFLFLVENCTFQNNKFKIFDISIYKSKIIKEEELFIINNCNVVYV
;
A
#
# COMPACT_ATOMS: atom_id res chain seq x y z
N MET A 1 43.97 -31.81 10.49
CA MET A 1 42.65 -32.15 9.89
C MET A 1 41.45 -31.68 10.71
N LYS A 2 41.39 -31.90 12.05
CA LYS A 2 40.21 -31.52 12.87
C LYS A 2 39.88 -30.02 12.92
N ILE A 3 40.88 -29.14 12.84
CA ILE A 3 40.69 -27.68 12.94
C ILE A 3 40.01 -27.10 11.69
N LEU A 4 40.28 -27.66 10.51
CA LEU A 4 39.70 -27.20 9.24
C LEU A 4 38.18 -27.45 9.19
N ASN A 5 37.72 -28.55 9.79
CA ASN A 5 36.30 -28.92 9.82
C ASN A 5 35.46 -28.00 10.71
N GLY A 6 36.02 -27.51 11.83
CA GLY A 6 35.30 -26.58 12.72
C GLY A 6 35.10 -25.20 12.08
N LEU A 7 36.10 -24.73 11.33
CA LEU A 7 36.04 -23.46 10.61
C LEU A 7 35.01 -23.51 9.47
N LEU A 8 34.98 -24.61 8.71
CA LEU A 8 34.00 -24.83 7.65
C LEU A 8 32.56 -24.86 8.21
N PHE A 9 32.35 -25.54 9.35
CA PHE A 9 31.05 -25.61 10.02
C PHE A 9 30.54 -24.23 10.45
N ASN A 10 31.40 -23.40 11.05
CA ASN A 10 31.02 -22.04 11.47
C ASN A 10 30.70 -21.13 10.27
N ILE A 11 31.42 -21.26 9.16
CA ILE A 11 31.14 -20.51 7.93
C ILE A 11 29.79 -20.93 7.33
N ILE A 12 29.53 -22.24 7.25
CA ILE A 12 28.25 -22.77 6.75
C ILE A 12 27.10 -22.35 7.67
N PHE A 13 27.27 -22.41 8.99
CA PHE A 13 26.27 -21.99 9.96
C PHE A 13 25.98 -20.48 9.87
N SER A 14 27.02 -19.65 9.72
CA SER A 14 26.85 -18.20 9.49
C SER A 14 26.12 -17.91 8.17
N LEU A 15 26.46 -18.63 7.09
CA LEU A 15 25.78 -18.52 5.81
C LEU A 15 24.30 -18.93 5.92
N LEU A 16 23.99 -20.01 6.63
CA LEU A 16 22.61 -20.46 6.87
C LEU A 16 21.80 -19.45 7.69
N LEU A 17 22.42 -18.77 8.66
CA LEU A 17 21.77 -17.69 9.42
C LEU A 17 21.49 -16.45 8.57
N SER A 18 22.31 -16.19 7.53
CA SER A 18 22.15 -15.06 6.62
C SER A 18 21.04 -15.23 5.56
N ILE A 19 20.49 -16.44 5.37
CA ILE A 19 19.44 -16.70 4.36
C ILE A 19 18.06 -16.19 4.81
N LYS A 20 17.88 -15.71 6.05
CA LYS A 20 16.61 -15.16 6.53
C LYS A 20 16.29 -13.74 6.03
N LYS A 21 16.76 -13.35 4.85
CA LYS A 21 16.31 -12.10 4.24
C LYS A 21 14.93 -12.35 3.64
N SER A 22 13.91 -11.76 4.26
CA SER A 22 12.52 -12.03 3.89
C SER A 22 12.28 -11.55 2.46
N LEU A 23 11.67 -12.43 1.66
CA LEU A 23 11.18 -12.08 0.34
C LEU A 23 9.90 -11.26 0.50
N ALA A 24 9.58 -10.42 -0.48
CA ALA A 24 8.28 -9.76 -0.53
C ALA A 24 7.17 -10.80 -0.42
N LYS A 25 6.15 -10.50 0.42
CA LYS A 25 4.98 -11.34 0.58
C LYS A 25 3.91 -10.89 -0.41
N GLU A 26 3.41 -11.81 -1.22
CA GLU A 26 2.50 -11.49 -2.31
C GLU A 26 1.14 -12.17 -2.15
N PHE A 27 0.06 -11.45 -2.42
CA PHE A 27 -1.31 -11.97 -2.47
C PHE A 27 -2.00 -11.61 -3.78
N ASN A 28 -2.62 -12.60 -4.41
CA ASN A 28 -3.55 -12.39 -5.52
C ASN A 28 -4.95 -12.16 -4.98
N ILE A 29 -5.50 -10.98 -5.20
CA ILE A 29 -6.79 -10.53 -4.70
C ILE A 29 -7.82 -10.68 -5.81
N LYS A 30 -8.83 -11.53 -5.64
CA LYS A 30 -9.96 -11.65 -6.58
C LYS A 30 -11.20 -10.97 -6.04
N TYR A 31 -11.99 -10.37 -6.92
CA TYR A 31 -13.24 -9.72 -6.54
C TYR A 31 -14.20 -10.73 -5.89
N ASN A 32 -14.81 -10.34 -4.77
CA ASN A 32 -15.73 -11.15 -3.96
C ASN A 32 -15.16 -12.43 -3.33
N ASP A 33 -13.84 -12.66 -3.38
CA ASP A 33 -13.21 -13.73 -2.61
C ASP A 33 -12.97 -13.33 -1.15
N ASP A 34 -12.49 -14.27 -0.34
CA ASP A 34 -12.23 -14.03 1.08
C ASP A 34 -11.06 -13.05 1.31
N THR A 35 -10.09 -12.98 0.42
CA THR A 35 -8.96 -12.05 0.53
C THR A 35 -9.40 -10.61 0.33
N PHE A 36 -10.29 -10.36 -0.64
CA PHE A 36 -10.88 -9.05 -0.90
C PHE A 36 -11.83 -8.64 0.22
N LYS A 37 -12.73 -9.54 0.64
CA LYS A 37 -13.68 -9.26 1.74
C LYS A 37 -12.99 -8.94 3.06
N ASN A 38 -11.81 -9.54 3.28
CA ASN A 38 -11.03 -9.36 4.49
C ASN A 38 -9.76 -8.52 4.25
N LEU A 39 -9.74 -7.66 3.24
CA LEU A 39 -8.55 -6.91 2.81
C LEU A 39 -7.89 -6.14 3.96
N LYS A 40 -8.68 -5.50 4.83
CA LYS A 40 -8.15 -4.81 6.02
C LYS A 40 -7.39 -5.75 6.96
N THR A 41 -8.00 -6.90 7.27
CA THR A 41 -7.41 -7.90 8.15
C THR A 41 -6.14 -8.47 7.53
N LEU A 42 -6.18 -8.78 6.22
CA LEU A 42 -5.02 -9.22 5.45
C LEU A 42 -3.89 -8.18 5.52
N LEU A 43 -4.16 -6.91 5.25
CA LEU A 43 -3.16 -5.85 5.31
C LEU A 43 -2.55 -5.69 6.70
N ASN A 44 -3.34 -5.77 7.78
CA ASN A 44 -2.83 -5.57 9.13
C ASN A 44 -2.07 -6.78 9.70
N GLN A 45 -2.40 -8.00 9.28
CA GLN A 45 -1.79 -9.23 9.82
C GLN A 45 -0.52 -9.67 9.07
N ASN A 46 -0.26 -9.08 7.91
CA ASN A 46 0.84 -9.51 7.03
C ASN A 46 1.92 -8.43 6.92
N GLN A 47 2.12 -7.64 8.00
CA GLN A 47 3.15 -6.61 8.08
C GLN A 47 4.42 -6.97 8.83
N ASN A 48 5.00 -8.10 8.45
CA ASN A 48 6.11 -8.74 9.17
C ASN A 48 7.32 -9.03 8.28
N ASP A 49 7.27 -8.64 7.00
CA ASP A 49 8.29 -8.93 5.99
C ASP A 49 8.80 -7.61 5.36
N ASP A 50 9.65 -7.67 4.34
CA ASP A 50 10.28 -6.49 3.73
C ASP A 50 9.26 -5.64 2.94
N GLU A 51 8.35 -6.29 2.21
CA GLU A 51 7.30 -5.67 1.40
C GLU A 51 6.07 -6.58 1.31
N LEU A 52 4.87 -5.99 1.30
CA LEU A 52 3.61 -6.67 0.99
C LEU A 52 3.04 -6.19 -0.33
N ILE A 53 2.88 -7.11 -1.25
CA ILE A 53 2.37 -6.88 -2.60
C ILE A 53 0.97 -7.48 -2.72
N LEU A 54 0.01 -6.67 -3.15
CA LEU A 54 -1.36 -7.07 -3.41
C LEU A 54 -1.64 -6.92 -4.91
N ARG A 55 -1.76 -8.04 -5.62
CA ARG A 55 -2.09 -8.09 -7.05
C ARG A 55 -3.58 -8.26 -7.25
N PHE A 56 -4.21 -7.24 -7.82
CA PHE A 56 -5.62 -7.25 -8.18
C PHE A 56 -5.74 -7.83 -9.59
N VAL A 57 -6.08 -9.12 -9.65
CA VAL A 57 -6.05 -9.91 -10.89
C VAL A 57 -7.31 -9.80 -11.76
N ASP A 58 -8.42 -9.36 -11.18
CA ASP A 58 -9.67 -9.14 -11.90
C ASP A 58 -9.72 -7.73 -12.50
N LYS A 59 -10.54 -7.55 -13.54
CA LYS A 59 -10.66 -6.24 -14.20
C LYS A 59 -11.42 -5.21 -13.34
N TYR A 60 -12.30 -5.63 -12.44
CA TYR A 60 -13.27 -4.72 -11.85
C TYR A 60 -13.58 -5.09 -10.38
N TYR A 61 -13.48 -4.10 -9.50
CA TYR A 61 -13.73 -4.22 -8.07
C TYR A 61 -14.70 -3.12 -7.62
N ILE A 62 -15.79 -3.53 -6.98
CA ILE A 62 -16.71 -2.59 -6.32
C ILE A 62 -16.18 -2.32 -4.91
N ILE A 63 -15.68 -1.10 -4.72
CA ILE A 63 -15.15 -0.61 -3.46
C ILE A 63 -16.29 0.00 -2.66
N SER A 64 -16.71 -0.68 -1.60
CA SER A 64 -17.76 -0.19 -0.69
C SER A 64 -17.39 -0.48 0.76
N TYR A 65 -18.05 0.23 1.68
CA TYR A 65 -17.86 -0.01 3.11
C TYR A 65 -18.25 -1.45 3.47
N GLU A 66 -19.31 -2.00 2.87
CA GLU A 66 -19.81 -3.36 3.15
C GLU A 66 -18.86 -4.45 2.65
N ASN A 67 -18.25 -4.24 1.46
CA ASN A 67 -17.39 -5.24 0.84
C ASN A 67 -15.99 -5.28 1.45
N LEU A 68 -15.49 -4.13 1.90
CA LEU A 68 -14.15 -4.05 2.47
C LEU A 68 -14.19 -4.01 4.00
N ASN A 69 -15.35 -3.68 4.60
CA ASN A 69 -15.57 -3.41 6.02
C ASN A 69 -14.78 -2.20 6.55
N VAL A 70 -14.66 -1.13 5.75
CA VAL A 70 -13.70 -0.07 6.07
C VAL A 70 -14.00 1.31 5.50
N ALA A 71 -13.85 2.31 6.38
CA ALA A 71 -12.96 3.42 6.13
C ALA A 71 -11.55 2.92 6.47
N ILE A 72 -10.70 2.63 5.47
CA ILE A 72 -9.52 1.75 5.66
C ILE A 72 -8.46 2.40 6.53
N GLY A 73 -8.60 2.33 7.85
CA GLY A 73 -7.51 2.64 8.78
C GLY A 73 -6.43 1.56 8.68
N ILE A 74 -5.51 1.72 7.73
CA ILE A 74 -4.28 0.92 7.63
C ILE A 74 -3.21 1.65 8.44
N GLU A 75 -2.71 0.96 9.44
CA GLU A 75 -1.45 1.33 10.05
C GLU A 75 -0.32 0.81 9.16
N VAL A 76 0.51 1.73 8.64
CA VAL A 76 1.63 1.38 7.77
C VAL A 76 2.85 1.11 8.63
N SER A 77 3.27 -0.15 8.64
CA SER A 77 4.42 -0.66 9.38
C SER A 77 5.41 -1.43 8.49
N GLN A 78 5.19 -1.41 7.17
CA GLN A 78 6.09 -1.91 6.14
C GLN A 78 5.76 -1.27 4.80
N ASN A 79 6.52 -1.59 3.75
CA ASN A 79 6.18 -1.20 2.38
C ASN A 79 4.96 -1.98 1.87
N ILE A 80 3.97 -1.28 1.31
CA ILE A 80 2.74 -1.89 0.79
C ILE A 80 2.54 -1.45 -0.65
N THR A 81 2.39 -2.41 -1.56
CA THR A 81 2.21 -2.15 -2.99
C THR A 81 0.90 -2.76 -3.48
N PHE A 82 0.00 -1.94 -4.00
CA PHE A 82 -1.26 -2.33 -4.64
C PHE A 82 -1.07 -2.26 -6.16
N ILE A 83 -1.20 -3.39 -6.86
CA ILE A 83 -0.95 -3.49 -8.30
C ILE A 83 -2.21 -3.99 -9.01
N GLY A 84 -2.70 -3.25 -10.00
CA GLY A 84 -3.63 -3.78 -10.99
C GLY A 84 -2.87 -4.66 -11.99
N GLU A 85 -3.20 -5.95 -12.07
CA GLU A 85 -2.51 -6.90 -12.96
C GLU A 85 -2.74 -6.53 -14.44
N ASN A 86 -3.92 -5.99 -14.73
CA ASN A 86 -4.27 -5.44 -16.04
C ASN A 86 -4.22 -3.91 -15.98
N LYS A 87 -3.78 -3.25 -17.07
CA LYS A 87 -3.82 -1.78 -17.23
C LYS A 87 -5.22 -1.16 -17.13
N GLU A 88 -6.25 -2.01 -17.04
CA GLU A 88 -7.65 -1.64 -16.95
C GLU A 88 -8.29 -2.09 -15.62
N THR A 89 -7.49 -2.36 -14.59
CA THR A 89 -8.02 -2.75 -13.27
C THR A 89 -8.75 -1.56 -12.65
N ILE A 90 -10.07 -1.70 -12.45
CA ILE A 90 -10.95 -0.62 -11.99
C ILE A 90 -11.34 -0.84 -10.54
N PHE A 91 -11.08 0.19 -9.72
CA PHE A 91 -11.64 0.36 -8.39
C PHE A 91 -12.81 1.34 -8.49
N ASP A 92 -14.03 0.81 -8.59
CA ASP A 92 -15.24 1.60 -8.71
C ASP A 92 -15.88 1.82 -7.34
N PHE A 93 -15.91 3.08 -6.92
CA PHE A 93 -16.50 3.50 -5.66
C PHE A 93 -18.02 3.65 -5.76
N ASN A 94 -18.61 3.53 -6.95
CA ASN A 94 -20.06 3.59 -7.20
C ASN A 94 -20.75 4.77 -6.48
N ASN A 95 -20.11 5.94 -6.50
CA ASN A 95 -20.54 7.14 -5.80
C ASN A 95 -20.77 6.95 -4.29
N ARG A 96 -20.01 6.03 -3.66
CA ARG A 96 -20.03 5.78 -2.22
C ARG A 96 -18.99 6.63 -1.50
N ARG A 97 -19.32 6.93 -0.24
CA ARG A 97 -18.50 7.66 0.71
C ARG A 97 -17.49 6.72 1.38
N THR A 98 -16.49 6.27 0.64
CA THR A 98 -15.44 5.39 1.16
C THR A 98 -14.09 5.65 0.51
N GLY A 99 -13.01 5.47 1.27
CA GLY A 99 -11.65 5.69 0.82
C GLY A 99 -10.64 4.96 1.70
N TYR A 100 -9.36 5.14 1.37
CA TYR A 100 -8.25 4.58 2.12
C TYR A 100 -7.76 5.59 3.16
N ASN A 101 -7.44 5.14 4.37
CA ASN A 101 -6.90 5.96 5.45
C ASN A 101 -5.59 5.37 5.98
N PHE A 102 -4.48 5.81 5.40
CA PHE A 102 -3.15 5.38 5.79
C PHE A 102 -2.63 6.19 6.97
N SER A 103 -2.12 5.49 7.97
CA SER A 103 -1.47 6.08 9.14
C SER A 103 -0.05 5.56 9.25
N PHE A 104 0.93 6.43 9.02
CA PHE A 104 2.35 6.16 9.20
C PHE A 104 2.75 6.54 10.63
N LYS A 105 3.07 5.53 11.44
CA LYS A 105 3.57 5.76 12.81
C LYS A 105 5.02 6.24 12.80
N ASP A 106 5.38 7.02 13.81
CA ASP A 106 6.74 7.54 13.95
C ASP A 106 7.70 6.45 14.46
N ASN A 107 8.26 5.70 13.51
CA ASN A 107 9.24 4.65 13.77
C ASN A 107 10.57 4.88 13.03
N ASN A 108 10.74 6.03 12.36
CA ASN A 108 11.92 6.38 11.54
C ASN A 108 12.21 5.43 10.36
N LYS A 109 11.28 4.53 9.98
CA LYS A 109 11.59 3.41 9.06
C LYS A 109 11.31 3.66 7.56
N GLY A 110 10.87 4.84 7.15
CA GLY A 110 10.87 5.21 5.71
C GLY A 110 9.91 4.39 4.86
N TYR A 111 8.80 3.92 5.43
CA TYR A 111 7.90 3.01 4.75
C TYR A 111 7.13 3.67 3.62
N SER A 112 6.80 2.87 2.61
CA SER A 112 6.06 3.31 1.44
C SER A 112 4.68 2.67 1.29
N VAL A 113 3.77 3.42 0.67
CA VAL A 113 2.54 2.88 0.08
C VAL A 113 2.52 3.24 -1.39
N LYS A 114 2.38 2.23 -2.26
CA LYS A 114 2.36 2.40 -3.71
C LYS A 114 1.07 1.86 -4.31
N PHE A 115 0.49 2.62 -5.25
CA PHE A 115 -0.56 2.17 -6.15
C PHE A 115 -0.05 2.20 -7.59
N GLU A 116 -0.26 1.12 -8.33
CA GLU A 116 0.20 0.98 -9.72
C GLU A 116 -0.88 0.39 -10.63
N ASN A 117 -1.05 0.98 -11.83
CA ASN A 117 -1.92 0.47 -12.90
C ASN A 117 -3.41 0.30 -12.49
N ILE A 118 -3.95 1.24 -11.70
CA ILE A 118 -5.34 1.20 -11.21
C ILE A 118 -6.13 2.41 -11.72
N ILE A 119 -7.38 2.16 -12.12
CA ILE A 119 -8.37 3.19 -12.43
C ILE A 119 -9.27 3.38 -11.21
N PHE A 120 -9.14 4.51 -10.52
CA PHE A 120 -10.03 4.91 -9.42
C PHE A 120 -11.22 5.66 -9.98
N LYS A 121 -12.43 5.10 -9.82
CA LYS A 121 -13.62 5.56 -10.53
C LYS A 121 -14.78 5.91 -9.60
N ASN A 122 -15.51 6.99 -9.92
CA ASN A 122 -16.77 7.37 -9.26
C ASN A 122 -16.67 7.61 -7.75
N TYR A 123 -15.55 8.15 -7.25
CA TYR A 123 -15.42 8.56 -5.86
C TYR A 123 -16.33 9.76 -5.56
N PHE A 124 -17.12 9.65 -4.49
CA PHE A 124 -18.08 10.67 -4.08
C PHE A 124 -18.11 10.84 -2.55
N ASP A 125 -17.13 11.54 -1.98
CA ASP A 125 -17.21 12.09 -0.63
C ASP A 125 -16.61 13.50 -0.55
N ASN A 126 -17.37 14.48 -0.06
CA ASN A 126 -16.92 15.86 0.09
C ASN A 126 -16.19 16.14 1.40
N SER A 127 -16.21 15.20 2.34
CA SER A 127 -15.69 15.38 3.71
C SER A 127 -14.30 14.79 3.92
N VAL A 128 -13.89 13.83 3.10
CA VAL A 128 -12.60 13.14 3.19
C VAL A 128 -12.02 13.00 1.78
N GLY A 129 -10.70 12.87 1.65
CA GLY A 129 -10.08 12.50 0.38
C GLY A 129 -10.21 11.00 0.10
N LEU A 130 -10.16 10.60 -1.18
CA LEU A 130 -10.08 9.18 -1.58
C LEU A 130 -8.93 8.46 -0.84
N PHE A 131 -7.79 9.13 -0.75
CA PHE A 131 -6.66 8.75 0.09
C PHE A 131 -6.49 9.77 1.20
N ARG A 132 -6.84 9.38 2.41
CA ARG A 132 -6.44 10.08 3.62
C ARG A 132 -5.10 9.52 4.07
N ILE A 133 -4.11 10.39 4.22
CA ILE A 133 -2.75 10.04 4.60
C ILE A 133 -2.42 10.86 5.84
N SER A 134 -2.12 10.17 6.93
CA SER A 134 -1.69 10.78 8.18
C SER A 134 -0.32 10.25 8.55
N SER A 135 0.59 11.12 8.94
CA SER A 135 1.92 10.72 9.36
C SER A 135 2.40 11.54 10.54
N PHE A 136 2.99 10.86 11.53
CA PHE A 136 3.74 11.50 12.62
C PHE A 136 5.24 11.62 12.29
N SER A 137 5.65 11.11 11.13
CA SER A 137 7.03 11.15 10.66
C SER A 137 7.16 11.85 9.30
N ASN A 138 8.36 12.34 9.00
CA ASN A 138 8.69 12.85 7.66
C ASN A 138 9.47 11.81 6.86
N ASN A 139 9.53 10.57 7.35
CA ASN A 139 10.19 9.48 6.67
C ASN A 139 9.13 8.48 6.22
N PHE A 140 8.35 8.87 5.21
CA PHE A 140 7.39 8.02 4.54
C PHE A 140 7.31 8.39 3.06
N LEU A 141 6.84 7.48 2.24
CA LEU A 141 6.67 7.70 0.81
C LEU A 141 5.29 7.21 0.36
N PHE A 142 4.55 8.05 -0.35
CA PHE A 142 3.30 7.64 -0.98
C PHE A 142 3.39 7.82 -2.49
N LEU A 143 3.22 6.73 -3.23
CA LEU A 143 3.44 6.65 -4.68
C LEU A 143 2.14 6.29 -5.39
N VAL A 144 1.85 7.01 -6.47
CA VAL A 144 0.78 6.66 -7.41
C VAL A 144 1.35 6.68 -8.81
N GLU A 145 1.39 5.52 -9.47
CA GLU A 145 2.04 5.36 -10.77
C GLU A 145 1.08 4.75 -11.79
N ASN A 146 1.06 5.30 -13.01
CA ASN A 146 0.26 4.79 -14.12
C ASN A 146 -1.23 4.60 -13.78
N CYS A 147 -1.78 5.45 -12.90
CA CYS A 147 -3.17 5.36 -12.45
C CYS A 147 -4.08 6.35 -13.21
N THR A 148 -5.38 6.08 -13.22
CA THR A 148 -6.36 7.02 -13.76
C THR A 148 -7.43 7.35 -12.72
N PHE A 149 -7.70 8.64 -12.53
CA PHE A 149 -8.77 9.14 -11.68
C PHE A 149 -9.96 9.54 -12.56
N GLN A 150 -10.96 8.67 -12.64
CA GLN A 150 -12.09 8.85 -13.56
C GLN A 150 -13.38 9.20 -12.82
N ASN A 151 -14.04 10.28 -13.22
CA ASN A 151 -15.36 10.68 -12.71
C ASN A 151 -15.42 10.81 -11.17
N ASN A 152 -14.29 11.17 -10.56
CA ASN A 152 -14.21 11.44 -9.13
C ASN A 152 -14.64 12.89 -8.90
N LYS A 153 -15.64 13.09 -8.04
CA LYS A 153 -16.31 14.40 -7.89
C LYS A 153 -15.71 15.28 -6.79
N PHE A 154 -14.83 14.72 -5.95
CA PHE A 154 -14.27 15.40 -4.78
C PHE A 154 -12.78 15.12 -4.62
N LYS A 155 -12.22 15.57 -3.49
CA LYS A 155 -10.79 15.53 -3.17
C LYS A 155 -10.23 14.11 -3.31
N ILE A 156 -9.13 13.96 -4.05
CA ILE A 156 -8.46 12.65 -4.17
C ILE A 156 -7.51 12.42 -3.01
N PHE A 157 -6.73 13.43 -2.60
CA PHE A 157 -5.70 13.27 -1.58
C PHE A 157 -5.97 14.19 -0.39
N ASP A 158 -5.96 13.65 0.81
CA ASP A 158 -6.08 14.38 2.07
C ASP A 158 -4.91 14.06 3.00
N ILE A 159 -3.89 14.92 2.99
CA ILE A 159 -2.60 14.64 3.64
C ILE A 159 -2.46 15.50 4.90
N SER A 160 -2.14 14.86 6.03
CA SER A 160 -1.89 15.50 7.32
C SER A 160 -0.56 15.00 7.90
N ILE A 161 0.41 15.90 8.05
CA ILE A 161 1.73 15.57 8.61
C ILE A 161 1.88 16.30 9.95
N TYR A 162 2.03 15.54 11.03
CA TYR A 162 2.08 16.02 12.40
C TYR A 162 3.53 15.97 12.92
N LYS A 163 4.41 16.87 12.45
CA LYS A 163 5.78 16.96 12.98
C LYS A 163 6.21 18.41 13.22
N SER A 164 6.97 18.63 14.29
CA SER A 164 7.44 19.96 14.73
C SER A 164 8.73 20.44 14.05
N LYS A 165 9.46 19.56 13.34
CA LYS A 165 10.69 19.90 12.62
C LYS A 165 10.79 19.13 11.30
N ILE A 166 10.94 19.85 10.19
CA ILE A 166 11.20 19.29 8.86
C ILE A 166 12.69 18.94 8.79
N ILE A 167 13.01 17.64 8.72
CA ILE A 167 14.40 17.17 8.86
C ILE A 167 15.13 17.09 7.50
N LYS A 168 14.43 17.10 6.35
CA LYS A 168 14.97 17.27 5.00
C LYS A 168 13.82 17.37 3.97
N GLU A 169 14.07 18.05 2.86
CA GLU A 169 13.18 18.11 1.68
C GLU A 169 13.30 16.81 0.87
N GLU A 170 12.79 15.70 1.39
CA GLU A 170 12.61 14.48 0.59
C GLU A 170 11.17 14.45 0.04
N GLU A 171 11.00 13.98 -1.19
CA GLU A 171 9.69 13.86 -1.84
C GLU A 171 8.87 12.79 -1.14
N LEU A 172 7.96 13.19 -0.23
CA LEU A 172 7.11 12.27 0.54
C LEU A 172 5.93 11.72 -0.27
N PHE A 173 5.65 12.33 -1.41
CA PHE A 173 4.46 12.08 -2.20
C PHE A 173 4.75 12.27 -3.68
N ILE A 174 4.59 11.21 -4.47
CA ILE A 174 4.94 11.17 -5.89
C ILE A 174 3.73 10.67 -6.69
N ILE A 175 3.30 11.45 -7.67
CA ILE A 175 2.30 11.05 -8.67
C ILE A 175 2.99 11.05 -10.03
N ASN A 176 3.07 9.89 -10.67
CA ASN A 176 3.75 9.73 -11.95
C ASN A 176 2.83 9.08 -12.99
N ASN A 177 2.86 9.58 -14.23
CA ASN A 177 2.08 9.06 -15.36
C ASN A 177 0.59 8.83 -15.07
N CYS A 178 -0.03 9.72 -14.28
CA CYS A 178 -1.44 9.59 -13.91
C CYS A 178 -2.33 10.53 -14.73
N ASN A 179 -3.55 10.08 -15.03
CA ASN A 179 -4.54 10.85 -15.77
C ASN A 179 -5.75 11.19 -14.89
N VAL A 180 -6.38 12.34 -15.15
CA VAL A 180 -7.69 12.69 -14.58
C VAL A 180 -8.67 12.82 -15.74
N VAL A 181 -9.77 12.07 -15.69
CA VAL A 181 -10.74 11.98 -16.80
C VAL A 181 -12.14 12.26 -16.27
N TYR A 182 -12.87 13.13 -16.97
CA TYR A 182 -14.28 13.41 -16.73
C TYR A 182 -15.06 12.97 -17.98
N VAL A 183 -15.97 12.02 -17.82
CA VAL A 183 -16.85 11.43 -18.84
C VAL A 183 -18.30 11.69 -18.45
#